data_AF-G5K7Z0-F1
#
_entry.id   AF-G5K7Z0-F1
#
_cell.length_a   1.000
_cell.length_b   1.000
_cell.length_c   1.000
_cell.angle_alpha   90.00
_cell.angle_beta   90.00
_cell.angle_gamma   90.00
#
_symmetry.space_group_name_H-M   'P 1'
#
loop_
_entity.id
_entity.type
_entity.pdbx_description
1 polymer ?
#
loop_
_entity_poly.entity_id
_entity_poly.type
_entity_poly.pdbx_seq_one_letter_code
_entity_poly.pdbx_strand_id
1 'polypeptide(L)' 'MLLELFSLYLQGLVIALILVLVICLLWIFLRARSRKDKTVVERQAFLYDILMIAILLVPILSFAVMSILLALKS' A
#
# COMPACT_ATOMS: atom_id res chain seq x y z
N MET A 1 21.10 3.80 17.30
CA MET A 1 21.14 2.66 16.37
C MET A 1 19.84 1.86 16.31
N LEU A 2 19.52 0.94 17.25
CA LEU A 2 18.32 0.09 17.12
C LEU A 2 17.00 0.88 17.15
N LEU A 3 16.86 1.85 18.06
CA LEU A 3 15.70 2.74 18.11
C LEU A 3 15.56 3.59 16.84
N GLU A 4 16.66 3.97 16.21
CA GLU A 4 16.64 4.76 14.98
C GLU A 4 16.21 3.90 13.79
N LEU A 5 16.71 2.67 13.68
CA LEU A 5 16.28 1.72 12.65
C LEU A 5 14.80 1.39 12.80
N PHE A 6 14.32 1.19 14.04
CA PHE A 6 12.91 0.95 14.31
C PHE A 6 12.04 2.18 13.96
N SER A 7 12.50 3.39 14.30
CA SER A 7 11.82 4.63 13.92
C SER A 7 11.75 4.81 12.41
N LEU A 8 12.84 4.55 11.68
CA LEU A 8 12.87 4.63 10.21
C LEU A 8 11.95 3.59 9.56
N TYR A 9 11.90 2.38 10.12
CA TYR A 9 10.97 1.35 9.67
C TYR A 9 9.51 1.78 9.87
N LEU A 10 9.14 2.26 11.07
CA LEU A 10 7.78 2.73 11.33
C LEU A 10 7.39 3.90 10.42
N GLN A 11 8.32 4.82 10.17
CA GLN A 11 8.11 5.92 9.23
C GLN A 11 7.90 5.39 7.80
N GLY A 12 8.73 4.46 7.36
CA GLY A 12 8.59 3.78 6.07
C GLY A 12 7.27 3.02 5.95
N LEU A 13 6.81 2.41 7.03
CA LEU A 13 5.56 1.66 7.08
C LEU A 13 4.35 2.58 6.90
N VAL A 14 4.33 3.72 7.58
CA VAL A 14 3.26 4.72 7.45
C VAL A 14 3.24 5.30 6.03
N ILE A 15 4.40 5.63 5.47
CA ILE A 15 4.51 6.16 4.10
C ILE A 15 4.03 5.10 3.09
N ALA A 16 4.49 3.86 3.21
CA ALA A 16 4.08 2.76 2.34
C ALA A 16 2.58 2.50 2.44
N LEU A 17 2.02 2.49 3.64
CA LEU A 17 0.58 2.30 3.86
C LEU A 17 -0.23 3.40 3.17
N ILE A 18 0.12 4.66 3.34
CA ILE A 18 -0.56 5.79 2.70
C ILE A 18 -0.46 5.67 1.18
N LEU A 19 0.73 5.39 0.66
CA LEU A 19 0.96 5.27 -0.79
C LEU A 19 0.13 4.14 -1.40
N VAL A 20 0.13 2.96 -0.79
CA VAL A 20 -0.67 1.82 -1.25
C VAL A 20 -2.15 2.12 -1.15
N LEU A 21 -2.62 2.71 -0.05
CA LEU A 21 -4.03 3.09 0.10
C LEU A 21 -4.47 4.07 -0.98
N VAL A 22 -3.67 5.09 -1.29
CA VAL A 22 -3.97 6.07 -2.34
C VAL A 22 -4.06 5.38 -3.71
N ILE A 23 -3.10 4.52 -4.05
CA ILE A 23 -3.12 3.77 -5.31
C ILE A 23 -4.35 2.85 -5.39
N CYS A 24 -4.66 2.12 -4.33
CA CYS A 24 -5.83 1.24 -4.27
C CYS A 24 -7.13 2.04 -4.41
N LEU A 25 -7.28 3.16 -3.71
CA LEU A 25 -8.45 4.03 -3.81
C LEU A 25 -8.62 4.61 -5.21
N LEU A 26 -7.53 5.08 -5.83
CA LEU A 26 -7.55 5.56 -7.22
C LEU A 26 -7.98 4.45 -8.18
N TRP A 27 -7.44 3.24 -8.01
CA TRP A 27 -7.77 2.10 -8.86
C TRP A 27 -9.24 1.68 -8.71
N ILE A 28 -9.75 1.62 -7.47
CA ILE A 28 -11.15 1.34 -7.18
C ILE A 28 -12.05 2.42 -7.77
N PHE A 29 -11.69 3.69 -7.66
CA PHE A 29 -12.47 4.81 -8.19
C PHE A 29 -12.53 4.78 -9.73
N LEU A 30 -11.39 4.57 -10.38
CA LEU A 30 -11.32 4.43 -11.84
C LEU A 30 -12.16 3.24 -12.33
N ARG A 31 -12.09 2.10 -11.63
CA ARG A 31 -12.88 0.91 -11.99
C ARG A 31 -14.38 1.11 -11.73
N ALA A 32 -14.76 1.73 -10.62
CA ALA A 32 -16.15 2.07 -10.32
C ALA A 32 -16.76 2.97 -11.40
N ARG A 33 -15.99 3.93 -11.92
CA ARG A 33 -16.40 4.79 -13.06
C ARG A 33 -16.60 4.00 -14.35
N SER A 34 -15.85 2.90 -14.54
CA SER A 34 -15.95 2.05 -15.74
C SER A 34 -17.19 1.16 -15.77
N ARG A 35 -17.98 1.07 -14.68
CA ARG A 35 -19.21 0.25 -14.52
C ARG A 35 -19.14 -1.17 -15.12
N LYS A 36 -17.97 -1.80 -15.09
CA LYS A 36 -17.77 -3.14 -15.68
C LYS A 36 -18.29 -4.28 -14.79
N ASP A 37 -18.42 -4.06 -13.49
CA ASP A 37 -18.80 -5.09 -12.54
C ASP A 37 -20.33 -5.19 -12.43
N LYS A 38 -20.92 -6.19 -13.10
CA LYS A 38 -22.38 -6.37 -13.21
C LYS A 38 -22.99 -7.05 -11.99
N THR A 39 -22.18 -7.71 -11.15
CA THR A 39 -22.64 -8.45 -9.98
C THR A 39 -21.94 -8.03 -8.68
N VAL A 40 -22.64 -8.18 -7.55
CA VAL A 40 -22.11 -7.85 -6.21
C VAL A 40 -20.95 -8.77 -5.82
N VAL A 41 -20.96 -10.02 -6.29
CA VAL A 41 -19.93 -11.04 -6.02
C VAL A 41 -18.60 -10.68 -6.70
N GLU A 42 -18.63 -10.27 -7.97
CA GLU A 42 -17.42 -9.83 -8.70
C GLU A 42 -16.77 -8.61 -8.04
N ARG A 43 -17.59 -7.68 -7.54
CA ARG A 43 -17.10 -6.50 -6.82
C ARG A 43 -16.45 -6.87 -5.48
N GLN A 44 -17.02 -7.84 -4.74
CA GLN A 44 -16.41 -8.32 -3.50
C GLN A 44 -15.10 -9.05 -3.75
N ALA A 45 -15.06 -9.97 -4.73
CA ALA A 45 -13.84 -10.69 -5.09
C ALA A 45 -12.71 -9.72 -5.44
N PHE A 46 -12.99 -8.71 -6.26
CA PHE A 46 -12.01 -7.68 -6.60
C PHE A 46 -11.51 -6.86 -5.39
N LEU A 47 -12.39 -6.49 -4.46
CA LEU A 47 -11.99 -5.79 -3.25
C LEU A 47 -11.10 -6.67 -2.36
N TYR A 48 -11.40 -7.96 -2.26
CA TYR A 48 -10.55 -8.93 -1.57
C TYR A 48 -9.18 -9.07 -2.23
N ASP A 49 -9.11 -9.14 -3.56
CA ASP A 49 -7.85 -9.20 -4.29
C ASP A 49 -7.00 -7.95 -4.03
N ILE A 50 -7.60 -6.75 -4.10
CA ILE A 50 -6.91 -5.50 -3.77
C ILE A 50 -6.42 -5.50 -2.32
N LEU A 51 -7.24 -5.96 -1.39
CA LEU A 51 -6.86 -6.02 0.01
C LEU A 51 -5.68 -6.97 0.23
N MET A 52 -5.69 -8.15 -0.40
CA MET A 52 -4.58 -9.09 -0.36
C MET A 52 -3.30 -8.47 -0.93
N ILE A 53 -3.40 -7.81 -2.08
CA ILE A 53 -2.26 -7.08 -2.67
C ILE A 53 -1.75 -6.04 -1.69
N ALA A 54 -2.62 -5.24 -1.06
CA ALA A 54 -2.22 -4.21 -0.12
C ALA A 54 -1.50 -4.81 1.11
N ILE A 55 -2.04 -5.87 1.70
CA ILE A 55 -1.45 -6.54 2.87
C ILE A 55 -0.05 -7.10 2.55
N LEU A 56 0.14 -7.65 1.35
CA LEU A 56 1.42 -8.23 0.93
C LEU A 56 2.44 -7.15 0.49
N LEU A 57 1.98 -6.09 -0.16
CA LEU A 57 2.84 -5.08 -0.76
C LEU A 57 3.34 -4.04 0.25
N VAL A 58 2.50 -3.66 1.24
CA VAL A 58 2.85 -2.68 2.29
C VAL A 58 4.15 -3.02 3.03
N PRO A 59 4.37 -4.24 3.55
CA PRO A 59 5.62 -4.56 4.24
C PRO A 59 6.84 -4.47 3.31
N ILE A 60 6.72 -4.92 2.06
CA ILE A 60 7.81 -4.87 1.08
C ILE A 60 8.17 -3.41 0.74
N LEU A 61 7.17 -2.57 0.47
CA LEU A 61 7.36 -1.13 0.22
C LEU A 61 7.91 -0.41 1.44
N SER A 62 7.50 -0.79 2.65
CA SER A 62 8.03 -0.23 3.90
C SER A 62 9.55 -0.37 3.99
N PHE A 63 10.09 -1.55 3.63
CA PHE A 63 11.54 -1.77 3.60
C PHE A 63 12.24 -0.95 2.51
N ALA A 64 11.62 -0.80 1.34
CA ALA A 64 12.16 0.03 0.26
C ALA A 64 12.24 1.51 0.70
N VAL A 65 11.15 2.04 1.28
CA VAL A 65 11.11 3.42 1.79
C VAL A 65 12.11 3.61 2.93
N MET A 66 12.19 2.67 3.88
CA MET A 66 13.19 2.71 4.96
C MET A 66 14.61 2.78 4.40
N SER A 67 14.93 1.99 3.38
CA SER A 67 16.25 1.97 2.75
C SER A 67 16.59 3.31 2.10
N ILE A 68 15.62 3.93 1.43
CA ILE A 68 15.77 5.27 0.83
C ILE A 68 15.95 6.33 1.93
N LEU A 69 15.13 6.30 2.99
CA LEU A 69 15.25 7.24 4.10
C LEU A 69 16.60 7.12 4.81
N LEU A 70 17.13 5.91 4.97
CA LEU A 70 18.45 5.67 5.52
C LEU A 70 19.55 6.26 4.63
N ALA A 71 19.45 6.07 3.31
CA ALA A 71 20.39 6.61 2.33
C ALA A 71 20.39 8.14 2.28
N LEU A 72 19.24 8.78 2.48
CA LEU A 72 19.10 10.24 2.52
C LEU A 72 19.51 10.87 3.86
N LYS A 73 19.47 10.09 4.95
CA LYS A 73 19.89 10.53 6.29
C LYS A 73 21.40 10.35 6.50
N SER A 74 22.04 9.47 5.72
CA SER A 74 23.49 9.27 5.68
C SER A 74 24.20 10.39 4.94
#